data_AF-A0A5B8L5E3-F1
#
_entry.id   AF-A0A5B8L5E3-F1
#
_cell.length_a   1.000
_cell.length_b   1.000
_cell.length_c   1.000
_cell.angle_alpha   90.00
_cell.angle_beta   90.00
_cell.angle_gamma   90.00
#
_symmetry.space_group_name_H-M   'P 1'
#
loop_
_entity.id
_entity.type
_entity.pdbx_description
1 polymer ?
#
loop_
_entity_poly.entity_id
_entity_poly.type
_entity_poly.pdbx_seq_one_letter_code
_entity_poly.pdbx_strand_id
1 'polypeptide(L)'
;MSGAERAERSMVDWALATPVAGAVLRNVATKRVFDRIAAIFMVLVILGTATYAWVRPDYNWDMVAYVASALENRHADPVELHRETWARIEPGARESQLYHLKFSNPYNLHQWENPEDFQSQLSMYRVKVAYVALLRWMEPVFGLARGSILLSILPAVLLGLLALWWLRREDALQAAVLVTPFLMLADYAHMTTGVSPDMLLALVSVGAVLLLAKGRDLAACALLLVSVLIRPDNIVFIFALLIAATLFRWRLWPILATFVVGFALCLLVQRQGGHPGWWAHFYFSCVTIQHSMTGFSPDFSLIDFARGYARGVVVALVDNDWPALLLGLSAAWALLARTGRIDMRTHALLFALAIGMLGKFASFPLPDDRFYFVFTAGMILLLATSWKPRFDLSR
;
A
#
# COMPACT_ATOMS: atom_id res chain seq x y z
N MET A 1 11.38 -23.84 54.83
CA MET A 1 11.39 -23.19 53.50
C MET A 1 12.30 -21.98 53.58
N SER A 2 13.41 -22.02 52.84
CA SER A 2 14.51 -21.05 52.97
C SER A 2 14.21 -19.76 52.20
N GLY A 3 14.82 -18.64 52.64
CA GLY A 3 14.61 -17.30 52.09
C GLY A 3 14.98 -17.08 50.61
N ALA A 4 15.41 -18.12 49.90
CA ALA A 4 15.75 -18.08 48.47
C ALA A 4 14.53 -18.22 47.54
N GLU A 5 13.42 -18.83 47.99
CA GLU A 5 12.18 -18.99 47.18
C GLU A 5 11.33 -17.71 47.08
N ARG A 6 11.68 -16.64 47.81
CA ARG A 6 10.92 -15.37 47.81
C ARG A 6 11.30 -14.40 46.70
N ALA A 7 12.42 -14.61 46.01
CA ALA A 7 12.97 -13.62 45.08
C ALA A 7 12.42 -13.72 43.64
N GLU A 8 11.62 -14.74 43.31
CA GLU A 8 11.15 -15.00 41.94
C GLU A 8 9.62 -14.90 41.78
N ARG A 9 8.90 -14.32 42.76
CA ARG A 9 7.49 -13.98 42.55
C ARG A 9 7.41 -12.70 41.75
N SER A 10 7.03 -12.80 40.49
CA SER A 10 6.74 -11.64 39.65
C SER A 10 5.64 -10.79 40.31
N MET A 11 5.56 -9.49 40.00
CA MET A 11 4.44 -8.65 40.46
C MET A 11 3.06 -9.26 40.13
N VAL A 12 2.98 -10.10 39.10
CA VAL A 12 1.78 -10.86 38.72
C VAL A 12 1.47 -11.94 39.77
N ASP A 13 2.46 -12.66 40.29
CA ASP A 13 2.27 -13.67 41.33
C ASP A 13 1.85 -13.06 42.66
N TRP A 14 2.32 -11.84 42.96
CA TRP A 14 1.88 -11.08 44.14
C TRP A 14 0.44 -10.57 43.99
N ALA A 15 0.05 -10.08 42.81
CA ALA A 15 -1.32 -9.69 42.51
C ALA A 15 -2.28 -10.89 42.52
N LEU A 16 -1.83 -12.08 42.12
CA LEU A 16 -2.63 -13.32 42.17
C LEU A 16 -2.76 -13.92 43.58
N ALA A 17 -1.96 -13.46 44.55
CA ALA A 17 -1.96 -13.99 45.92
C ALA A 17 -3.16 -13.53 46.76
N THR A 18 -3.90 -12.49 46.34
CA THR A 18 -5.15 -12.10 46.99
C THR A 18 -6.35 -12.75 46.28
N PRO A 19 -7.25 -13.47 47.01
CA PRO A 19 -8.38 -14.19 46.40
C PRO A 19 -9.29 -13.30 45.55
N VAL A 20 -9.43 -12.03 45.96
CA VAL A 20 -10.24 -11.02 45.28
C VAL A 20 -9.59 -10.58 43.97
N ALA A 21 -8.30 -10.24 43.98
CA ALA A 21 -7.58 -9.85 42.77
C ALA A 21 -7.47 -11.02 41.77
N GLY A 22 -7.24 -12.25 42.24
CA GLY A 22 -7.25 -13.44 41.40
C GLY A 22 -8.63 -13.78 40.81
N ALA A 23 -9.73 -13.49 41.52
CA ALA A 23 -11.08 -13.65 40.99
C ALA A 23 -11.42 -12.57 39.95
N VAL A 24 -11.04 -11.31 40.21
CA VAL A 24 -11.22 -10.20 39.26
C VAL A 24 -10.38 -10.40 38.00
N LEU A 25 -9.10 -10.78 38.13
CA LEU A 25 -8.21 -11.08 37.00
C LEU A 25 -8.73 -12.24 36.15
N ARG A 26 -9.28 -13.31 36.74
CA ARG A 26 -9.87 -14.42 35.97
C ARG A 26 -11.15 -14.03 35.23
N ASN A 27 -11.95 -13.13 35.79
CA ASN A 27 -13.17 -12.63 35.13
C ASN A 27 -12.87 -11.57 34.05
N VAL A 28 -11.77 -10.84 34.18
CA VAL A 28 -11.38 -9.77 33.23
C VAL A 28 -10.43 -10.28 32.13
N ALA A 29 -9.52 -11.21 32.44
CA ALA A 29 -8.53 -11.72 31.48
C ALA A 29 -9.06 -12.85 30.58
N THR A 30 -10.32 -12.74 30.16
CA THR A 30 -10.93 -13.70 29.23
C THR A 30 -10.56 -13.36 27.79
N LYS A 31 -10.51 -14.38 26.93
CA LYS A 31 -10.35 -14.22 25.48
C LYS A 31 -11.27 -13.14 24.89
N ARG A 32 -12.54 -13.12 25.31
CA ARG A 32 -13.54 -12.15 24.80
C ARG A 32 -13.17 -10.70 25.12
N VAL A 33 -12.60 -10.45 26.29
CA VAL A 33 -12.19 -9.09 26.70
C VAL A 33 -10.97 -8.66 25.89
N PHE A 34 -9.94 -9.50 25.78
CA PHE A 34 -8.75 -9.20 24.97
C PHE A 34 -9.07 -9.03 23.49
N ASP A 35 -9.93 -9.88 22.91
CA ASP A 35 -10.40 -9.75 21.53
C ASP A 35 -11.07 -8.37 21.30
N ARG A 36 -11.88 -7.90 22.26
CA ARG A 36 -12.54 -6.59 22.18
C ARG A 36 -11.55 -5.44 22.32
N ILE A 37 -10.62 -5.52 23.26
CA ILE A 37 -9.58 -4.49 23.45
C ILE A 37 -8.74 -4.35 22.18
N ALA A 38 -8.28 -5.48 21.62
CA ALA A 38 -7.49 -5.49 20.39
C ALA A 38 -8.27 -4.91 19.19
N ALA A 39 -9.55 -5.26 19.05
CA ALA A 39 -10.41 -4.71 18.01
C ALA A 39 -10.65 -3.21 18.18
N ILE A 40 -10.95 -2.75 19.41
CA ILE A 40 -11.15 -1.32 19.71
C ILE A 40 -9.88 -0.54 19.42
N PHE A 41 -8.71 -1.04 19.84
CA PHE A 41 -7.43 -0.41 19.55
C PHE A 41 -7.23 -0.19 18.05
N MET A 42 -7.42 -1.23 17.24
CA MET A 42 -7.28 -1.12 15.79
C MET A 42 -8.29 -0.14 15.18
N VAL A 43 -9.56 -0.17 15.62
CA VAL A 43 -10.59 0.78 15.15
C VAL A 43 -10.23 2.21 15.50
N LEU A 44 -9.77 2.47 16.74
CA LEU A 44 -9.36 3.80 17.16
C LEU A 44 -8.18 4.33 16.33
N VAL A 45 -7.20 3.49 16.01
CA VAL A 45 -6.10 3.88 15.13
C VAL A 45 -6.59 4.15 13.71
N ILE A 46 -7.41 3.29 13.12
CA ILE A 46 -7.98 3.51 11.78
C ILE A 46 -8.75 4.84 11.72
N LEU A 47 -9.66 5.05 12.67
CA LEU A 47 -10.48 6.27 12.72
C LEU A 47 -9.63 7.51 13.04
N GLY A 48 -8.64 7.37 13.92
CA GLY A 48 -7.68 8.43 14.22
C GLY A 48 -6.90 8.87 12.99
N THR A 49 -6.33 7.92 12.25
CA THR A 49 -5.60 8.18 10.99
C THR A 49 -6.51 8.76 9.92
N ALA A 50 -7.72 8.22 9.73
CA ALA A 50 -8.68 8.75 8.76
C ALA A 50 -9.13 10.18 9.11
N THR A 51 -9.38 10.45 10.39
CA THR A 51 -9.72 11.80 10.87
C THR A 51 -8.56 12.75 10.68
N TYR A 52 -7.35 12.33 11.00
CA TYR A 52 -6.14 13.12 10.77
C TYR A 52 -5.95 13.43 9.28
N ALA A 53 -6.09 12.45 8.40
CA ALA A 53 -6.01 12.65 6.96
C ALA A 53 -7.10 13.58 6.40
N TRP A 54 -8.30 13.58 6.99
CA TRP A 54 -9.35 14.50 6.60
C TRP A 54 -9.08 15.95 7.05
N VAL A 55 -8.56 16.12 8.27
CA VAL A 55 -8.30 17.45 8.86
C VAL A 55 -6.97 18.04 8.37
N ARG A 56 -5.98 17.20 8.12
CA ARG A 56 -4.62 17.55 7.68
C ARG A 56 -4.21 16.72 6.45
N PRO A 57 -4.95 16.79 5.33
CA PRO A 57 -4.58 16.09 4.11
C PRO A 57 -3.25 16.60 3.56
N ASP A 58 -2.50 15.71 2.92
CA ASP A 58 -1.29 16.07 2.22
C ASP A 58 -1.57 16.39 0.74
N TYR A 59 -1.48 17.68 0.41
CA TYR A 59 -1.57 18.19 -0.94
C TYR A 59 -0.20 18.01 -1.62
N ASN A 60 -0.06 16.86 -2.27
CA ASN A 60 1.18 16.43 -2.92
C ASN A 60 1.09 16.55 -4.46
N TRP A 61 2.21 16.28 -5.12
CA TRP A 61 2.29 16.37 -6.59
C TRP A 61 1.32 15.42 -7.31
N ASP A 62 1.12 14.22 -6.77
CA ASP A 62 0.19 13.24 -7.31
C ASP A 62 -1.25 13.80 -7.36
N MET A 63 -1.69 14.58 -6.36
CA MET A 63 -2.97 15.29 -6.42
C MET A 63 -3.08 16.18 -7.65
N VAL A 64 -2.07 17.01 -7.92
CA VAL A 64 -2.06 17.95 -9.04
C VAL A 64 -2.24 17.20 -10.35
N ALA A 65 -1.43 16.17 -10.56
CA ALA A 65 -1.44 15.40 -11.80
C ALA A 65 -2.72 14.57 -11.99
N TYR A 66 -3.30 13.98 -10.94
CA TYR A 66 -4.56 13.24 -11.05
C TYR A 66 -5.78 14.16 -11.24
N VAL A 67 -5.80 15.33 -10.58
CA VAL A 67 -6.85 16.34 -10.80
C VAL A 67 -6.82 16.82 -12.25
N ALA A 68 -5.62 17.16 -12.77
CA ALA A 68 -5.46 17.51 -14.17
C ALA A 68 -5.87 16.38 -15.11
N SER A 69 -5.40 15.15 -14.87
CA SER A 69 -5.80 13.98 -15.68
C SER A 69 -7.33 13.78 -15.69
N ALA A 70 -8.01 14.09 -14.58
CA ALA A 70 -9.47 14.04 -14.50
C ALA A 70 -10.17 15.18 -15.30
N LEU A 71 -9.49 16.29 -15.56
CA LEU A 71 -9.97 17.45 -16.32
C LEU A 71 -9.68 17.36 -17.84
N GLU A 72 -8.71 16.55 -18.28
CA GLU A 72 -8.29 16.45 -19.69
C GLU A 72 -9.39 16.09 -20.69
N ASN A 73 -10.51 15.50 -20.23
CA ASN A 73 -11.66 15.22 -21.10
C ASN A 73 -12.49 16.48 -21.43
N ARG A 74 -12.18 17.61 -20.79
CA ARG A 74 -12.88 18.90 -20.93
C ARG A 74 -11.97 20.00 -21.48
N HIS A 75 -10.68 19.95 -21.16
CA HIS A 75 -9.71 20.99 -21.52
C HIS A 75 -8.53 20.37 -22.28
N ALA A 76 -8.46 20.63 -23.58
CA ALA A 76 -7.36 20.19 -24.44
C ALA A 76 -6.20 21.20 -24.47
N ASP A 77 -6.51 22.49 -24.32
CA ASP A 77 -5.53 23.56 -24.25
C ASP A 77 -4.71 23.46 -22.96
N PRO A 78 -3.36 23.40 -23.03
CA PRO A 78 -2.51 23.29 -21.85
C PRO A 78 -2.73 24.42 -20.84
N VAL A 79 -2.92 25.66 -21.32
CA VAL A 79 -3.09 26.84 -20.47
C VAL A 79 -4.40 26.78 -19.70
N GLU A 80 -5.50 26.45 -20.38
CA GLU A 80 -6.78 26.28 -19.73
C GLU A 80 -6.76 25.13 -18.71
N LEU A 81 -6.22 23.96 -19.08
CA LEU A 81 -6.11 22.80 -18.20
C LEU A 81 -5.30 23.11 -16.93
N HIS A 82 -4.16 23.78 -17.09
CA HIS A 82 -3.30 24.20 -15.99
C HIS A 82 -4.05 25.14 -15.05
N ARG A 83 -4.62 26.22 -15.59
CA ARG A 83 -5.39 27.20 -14.82
C ARG A 83 -6.54 26.56 -14.04
N GLU A 84 -7.32 25.71 -14.69
CA GLU A 84 -8.44 25.01 -14.04
C GLU A 84 -7.96 24.03 -12.97
N THR A 85 -6.85 23.32 -13.20
CA THR A 85 -6.27 22.42 -12.20
C THR A 85 -5.93 23.16 -10.91
N TRP A 86 -5.21 24.27 -11.01
CA TRP A 86 -4.82 25.05 -9.84
C TRP A 86 -6.01 25.73 -9.16
N ALA A 87 -7.01 26.19 -9.92
CA ALA A 87 -8.25 26.72 -9.37
C ALA A 87 -9.01 25.72 -8.49
N ARG A 88 -8.85 24.40 -8.72
CA ARG A 88 -9.44 23.35 -7.86
C ARG A 88 -8.61 23.04 -6.61
N ILE A 89 -7.31 23.30 -6.64
CA ILE A 89 -6.36 22.86 -5.61
C ILE A 89 -6.05 23.98 -4.62
N GLU A 90 -5.78 25.18 -5.12
CA GLU A 90 -5.36 26.33 -4.31
C GLU A 90 -6.30 26.66 -3.14
N PRO A 91 -7.64 26.65 -3.31
CA PRO A 91 -8.53 27.03 -2.21
C PRO A 91 -8.47 26.08 -1.00
N GLY A 92 -8.00 24.84 -1.19
CA GLY A 92 -7.94 23.82 -0.15
C GLY A 92 -6.55 23.59 0.45
N ALA A 93 -5.49 24.01 -0.25
CA ALA A 93 -4.12 23.78 0.15
C ALA A 93 -3.64 24.84 1.16
N ARG A 94 -2.86 24.41 2.16
CA ARG A 94 -2.19 25.35 3.08
C ARG A 94 -1.07 26.08 2.37
N GLU A 95 -0.72 27.28 2.84
CA GLU A 95 0.36 28.09 2.27
C GLU A 95 1.68 27.33 2.13
N SER A 96 2.09 26.59 3.17
CA SER A 96 3.30 25.78 3.11
C SER A 96 3.22 24.68 2.05
N GLN A 97 2.05 24.05 1.87
CA GLN A 97 1.85 23.02 0.85
C GLN A 97 1.85 23.64 -0.56
N LEU A 98 1.24 24.80 -0.74
CA LEU A 98 1.30 25.55 -2.01
C LEU A 98 2.72 25.95 -2.35
N TYR A 99 3.49 26.43 -1.37
CA TYR A 99 4.89 26.71 -1.56
C TYR A 99 5.65 25.46 -2.00
N HIS A 100 5.41 24.33 -1.33
CA HIS A 100 6.06 23.08 -1.73
C HIS A 100 5.68 22.65 -3.15
N LEU A 101 4.39 22.71 -3.51
CA LEU A 101 3.87 22.33 -4.82
C LEU A 101 4.40 23.20 -5.96
N LYS A 102 4.63 24.49 -5.71
CA LYS A 102 5.00 25.45 -6.76
C LYS A 102 6.48 25.83 -6.78
N PHE A 103 7.15 25.86 -5.63
CA PHE A 103 8.44 26.55 -5.50
C PHE A 103 9.53 25.73 -4.80
N SER A 104 9.25 24.52 -4.31
CA SER A 104 10.25 23.77 -3.51
C SER A 104 11.50 23.35 -4.28
N ASN A 105 11.42 23.24 -5.61
CA ASN A 105 12.53 22.80 -6.44
C ASN A 105 12.32 23.29 -7.90
N PRO A 106 13.37 23.25 -8.74
CA PRO A 106 13.27 23.71 -10.13
C PRO A 106 12.20 22.98 -10.94
N TYR A 107 11.96 21.69 -10.69
CA TYR A 107 10.92 20.95 -11.38
C TYR A 107 9.53 21.50 -11.05
N ASN A 108 9.21 21.65 -9.77
CA ASN A 108 7.91 22.19 -9.33
C ASN A 108 7.66 23.61 -9.88
N LEU A 109 8.71 24.46 -9.89
CA LEU A 109 8.62 25.80 -10.47
C LEU A 109 8.29 25.75 -11.95
N HIS A 110 9.01 24.92 -12.73
CA HIS A 110 8.72 24.76 -14.15
C HIS A 110 7.31 24.25 -14.42
N GLN A 111 6.81 23.29 -13.63
CA GLN A 111 5.45 22.79 -13.79
C GLN A 111 4.38 23.84 -13.46
N TRP A 112 4.67 24.73 -12.49
CA TRP A 112 3.79 25.83 -12.14
C TRP A 112 3.80 26.93 -13.22
N GLU A 113 4.96 27.27 -13.78
CA GLU A 113 5.09 28.39 -14.72
C GLU A 113 4.78 28.01 -16.18
N ASN A 114 4.96 26.75 -16.57
CA ASN A 114 4.90 26.31 -17.96
C ASN A 114 3.78 25.26 -18.16
N PRO A 115 2.60 25.66 -18.68
CA PRO A 115 1.47 24.76 -18.89
C PRO A 115 1.73 23.58 -19.84
N GLU A 116 2.59 23.75 -20.85
CA GLU A 116 2.95 22.68 -21.79
C GLU A 116 3.80 21.58 -21.12
N ASP A 117 4.80 22.00 -20.33
CA ASP A 117 5.62 21.09 -19.53
C ASP A 117 4.74 20.31 -18.56
N PHE A 118 3.82 21.01 -17.89
CA PHE A 118 2.81 20.39 -17.02
C PHE A 118 1.98 19.32 -17.73
N GLN A 119 1.40 19.64 -18.89
CA GLN A 119 0.60 18.70 -19.66
C GLN A 119 1.40 17.48 -20.12
N SER A 120 2.69 17.67 -20.45
CA SER A 120 3.56 16.57 -20.91
C SER A 120 3.71 15.45 -19.86
N GLN A 121 3.68 15.80 -18.57
CA GLN A 121 3.81 14.85 -17.46
C GLN A 121 2.58 13.93 -17.28
N LEU A 122 1.40 14.38 -17.73
CA LEU A 122 0.12 13.69 -17.46
C LEU A 122 0.05 12.30 -18.11
N SER A 123 0.83 12.04 -19.16
CA SER A 123 0.94 10.71 -19.78
C SER A 123 1.28 9.60 -18.79
N MET A 124 2.06 9.90 -17.74
CA MET A 124 2.42 8.96 -16.69
C MET A 124 1.27 8.68 -15.71
N TYR A 125 0.27 9.56 -15.66
CA TYR A 125 -0.88 9.50 -14.74
C TYR A 125 -2.14 8.95 -15.41
N ARG A 126 -2.36 9.26 -16.70
CA ARG A 126 -3.47 8.76 -17.53
C ARG A 126 -3.62 7.24 -17.52
N VAL A 127 -2.51 6.51 -17.36
CA VAL A 127 -2.51 5.04 -17.33
C VAL A 127 -3.20 4.43 -16.10
N LYS A 128 -3.53 5.22 -15.07
CA LYS A 128 -4.30 4.76 -13.89
C LYS A 128 -5.80 4.95 -14.14
N VAL A 129 -6.30 4.30 -15.19
CA VAL A 129 -7.63 4.54 -15.77
C VAL A 129 -8.75 4.40 -14.74
N ALA A 130 -8.72 3.34 -13.92
CA ALA A 130 -9.76 3.13 -12.91
C ALA A 130 -9.72 4.21 -11.82
N TYR A 131 -8.53 4.65 -11.41
CA TYR A 131 -8.39 5.70 -10.41
C TYR A 131 -8.91 7.05 -10.93
N VAL A 132 -8.50 7.44 -12.14
CA VAL A 132 -8.97 8.69 -12.78
C VAL A 132 -10.48 8.65 -13.02
N ALA A 133 -11.03 7.50 -13.44
CA ALA A 133 -12.47 7.34 -13.63
C ALA A 133 -13.26 7.47 -12.33
N LEU A 134 -12.78 6.85 -11.23
CA LEU A 134 -13.40 7.00 -9.91
C LEU A 134 -13.34 8.45 -9.42
N LEU A 135 -12.22 9.15 -9.64
CA LEU A 135 -12.09 10.55 -9.27
C LEU A 135 -13.10 11.43 -10.01
N ARG A 136 -13.28 11.23 -11.32
CA ARG A 136 -14.31 11.92 -12.11
C ARG A 136 -15.71 11.60 -11.61
N TRP A 137 -15.97 10.35 -11.22
CA TRP A 137 -17.27 9.95 -10.69
C TRP A 137 -17.60 10.62 -9.34
N MET A 138 -16.58 10.91 -8.52
CA MET A 138 -16.74 11.59 -7.23
C MET A 138 -16.86 13.12 -7.35
N GLU A 139 -16.45 13.70 -8.47
CA GLU A 139 -16.43 15.16 -8.69
C GLU A 139 -17.78 15.85 -8.41
N PRO A 140 -18.95 15.36 -8.88
CA PRO A 140 -20.21 16.09 -8.73
C PRO A 140 -20.63 16.30 -7.26
N VAL A 141 -20.18 15.45 -6.35
CA VAL A 141 -20.57 15.48 -4.94
C VAL A 141 -19.52 16.18 -4.08
N PHE A 142 -18.24 15.92 -4.35
CA PHE A 142 -17.15 16.37 -3.47
C PHE A 142 -16.22 17.42 -4.09
N GLY A 143 -16.23 17.56 -5.43
CA GLY A 143 -15.18 18.22 -6.20
C GLY A 143 -13.92 17.34 -6.33
N LEU A 144 -13.03 17.69 -7.26
CA LEU A 144 -11.86 16.87 -7.59
C LEU A 144 -10.83 16.81 -6.44
N ALA A 145 -10.48 17.94 -5.80
CA ALA A 145 -9.48 17.94 -4.73
C ALA A 145 -9.92 17.14 -3.49
N ARG A 146 -11.17 17.32 -3.03
CA ARG A 146 -11.70 16.52 -1.90
C ARG A 146 -11.99 15.08 -2.32
N GLY A 147 -12.44 14.86 -3.56
CA GLY A 147 -12.64 13.53 -4.11
C GLY A 147 -11.37 12.70 -4.10
N SER A 148 -10.23 13.28 -4.47
CA SER A 148 -8.93 12.59 -4.46
C SER A 148 -8.43 12.28 -3.05
N ILE A 149 -8.66 13.16 -2.07
CA ILE A 149 -8.41 12.88 -0.64
C ILE A 149 -9.26 11.70 -0.15
N LEU A 150 -10.55 11.69 -0.48
CA LEU A 150 -11.44 10.59 -0.11
C LEU A 150 -11.04 9.26 -0.77
N LEU A 151 -10.41 9.28 -1.95
CA LEU A 151 -9.84 8.10 -2.59
C LEU A 151 -8.60 7.54 -1.89
N SER A 152 -8.02 8.25 -0.92
CA SER A 152 -7.03 7.70 0.02
C SER A 152 -7.69 7.24 1.32
N ILE A 153 -8.59 8.06 1.89
CA ILE A 153 -9.21 7.81 3.19
C ILE A 153 -10.18 6.62 3.16
N LEU A 154 -11.12 6.57 2.20
CA LEU A 154 -12.13 5.52 2.17
C LEU A 154 -11.49 4.14 1.97
N PRO A 155 -10.53 3.94 1.05
CA PRO A 155 -9.86 2.65 0.94
C PRO A 155 -9.02 2.31 2.17
N ALA A 156 -8.42 3.28 2.87
CA ALA A 156 -7.71 3.03 4.11
C ALA A 156 -8.64 2.45 5.18
N VAL A 157 -9.79 3.11 5.42
CA VAL A 157 -10.79 2.65 6.38
C VAL A 157 -11.30 1.27 6.01
N LEU A 158 -11.65 1.04 4.74
CA LEU A 158 -12.14 -0.24 4.26
C LEU A 158 -11.09 -1.35 4.39
N LEU A 159 -9.81 -1.05 4.14
CA LEU A 159 -8.71 -2.00 4.32
C LEU A 159 -8.53 -2.35 5.79
N GLY A 160 -8.58 -1.35 6.69
CA GLY A 160 -8.50 -1.58 8.13
C GLY A 160 -9.66 -2.44 8.64
N LEU A 161 -10.89 -2.17 8.17
CA LEU A 161 -12.06 -2.98 8.49
C LEU A 161 -11.97 -4.39 7.89
N LEU A 162 -11.45 -4.54 6.68
CA LEU A 162 -11.19 -5.83 6.04
C LEU A 162 -10.19 -6.65 6.85
N ALA A 163 -9.08 -6.04 7.28
CA ALA A 163 -8.09 -6.66 8.15
C ALA A 163 -8.70 -7.10 9.50
N LEU A 164 -9.50 -6.25 10.14
CA LEU A 164 -10.18 -6.60 11.39
C LEU A 164 -11.18 -7.75 11.21
N TRP A 165 -11.97 -7.71 10.13
CA TRP A 165 -12.89 -8.77 9.76
C TRP A 165 -12.16 -10.10 9.51
N TRP A 166 -11.02 -10.05 8.82
CA TRP A 166 -10.17 -11.21 8.56
C TRP A 166 -9.63 -11.81 9.85
N LEU A 167 -9.03 -10.99 10.73
CA LEU A 167 -8.53 -11.44 12.03
C LEU A 167 -9.64 -12.07 12.88
N ARG A 168 -10.85 -11.51 12.86
CA ARG A 168 -12.02 -12.12 13.50
C ARG A 168 -12.38 -13.46 12.89
N ARG A 169 -12.37 -13.56 11.56
CA ARG A 169 -12.77 -14.77 10.85
C ARG A 169 -11.82 -15.94 11.12
N GLU A 170 -10.54 -15.64 11.31
CA GLU A 170 -9.48 -16.61 11.60
C GLU A 170 -9.25 -16.89 13.09
N ASP A 171 -10.09 -16.35 13.99
CA ASP A 171 -9.93 -16.44 15.45
C ASP A 171 -8.57 -15.90 15.95
N ALA A 172 -8.14 -14.78 15.37
CA ALA A 172 -6.85 -14.13 15.63
C ALA A 172 -7.01 -12.63 15.99
N LEU A 173 -8.15 -12.23 16.60
CA LEU A 173 -8.43 -10.82 16.92
C LEU A 173 -7.36 -10.16 17.77
N GLN A 174 -6.77 -10.89 18.72
CA GLN A 174 -5.71 -10.36 19.56
C GLN A 174 -4.45 -9.96 18.78
N ALA A 175 -4.25 -10.53 17.59
CA ALA A 175 -3.17 -10.14 16.70
C ALA A 175 -3.32 -8.69 16.21
N ALA A 176 -4.50 -8.06 16.32
CA ALA A 176 -4.71 -6.67 15.93
C ALA A 176 -3.79 -5.69 16.70
N VAL A 177 -3.38 -6.04 17.93
CA VAL A 177 -2.41 -5.25 18.71
C VAL A 177 -1.05 -5.17 18.01
N LEU A 178 -0.68 -6.21 17.25
CA LEU A 178 0.57 -6.27 16.51
C LEU A 178 0.41 -5.86 15.05
N VAL A 179 -0.66 -6.29 14.39
CA VAL A 179 -0.95 -5.94 12.99
C VAL A 179 -1.01 -4.41 12.83
N THR A 180 -1.67 -3.71 13.74
CA THR A 180 -1.85 -2.25 13.64
C THR A 180 -0.52 -1.49 13.56
N PRO A 181 0.43 -1.62 14.53
CA PRO A 181 1.71 -0.92 14.43
C PRO A 181 2.55 -1.37 13.23
N PHE A 182 2.51 -2.66 12.83
CA PHE A 182 3.22 -3.10 11.62
C PHE A 182 2.64 -2.49 10.34
N LEU A 183 1.32 -2.27 10.27
CA LEU A 183 0.72 -1.54 9.15
C LEU A 183 1.14 -0.06 9.16
N MET A 184 1.24 0.57 10.34
CA MET A 184 1.75 1.95 10.44
C MET A 184 3.20 2.05 9.96
N LEU A 185 4.07 1.12 10.39
CA LEU A 185 5.46 1.03 9.94
C LEU A 185 5.57 0.73 8.44
N ALA A 186 4.57 0.05 7.87
CA ALA A 186 4.52 -0.21 6.43
C ALA A 186 4.08 1.00 5.60
N ASP A 187 3.88 2.18 6.20
CA ASP A 187 3.45 3.45 5.58
C ASP A 187 1.92 3.69 5.49
N TYR A 188 1.10 2.90 6.21
CA TYR A 188 -0.37 3.05 6.17
C TYR A 188 -0.84 4.49 6.46
N ALA A 189 -0.22 5.16 7.43
CA ALA A 189 -0.64 6.50 7.86
C ALA A 189 -0.38 7.55 6.77
N HIS A 190 0.83 7.58 6.23
CA HIS A 190 1.24 8.54 5.21
C HIS A 190 0.48 8.33 3.89
N MET A 191 0.29 7.07 3.48
CA MET A 191 -0.54 6.73 2.32
C MET A 191 -2.02 7.13 2.50
N THR A 192 -2.52 7.17 3.74
CA THR A 192 -3.88 7.64 4.04
C THR A 192 -3.97 9.16 3.91
N THR A 193 -2.92 9.88 4.28
CA THR A 193 -2.88 11.35 4.23
C THR A 193 -2.58 11.91 2.84
N GLY A 194 -1.74 11.22 2.06
CA GLY A 194 -1.32 11.64 0.72
C GLY A 194 -2.27 11.15 -0.37
N VAL A 195 -2.52 12.00 -1.36
CA VAL A 195 -3.28 11.59 -2.55
C VAL A 195 -2.41 10.68 -3.41
N SER A 196 -2.85 9.44 -3.58
CA SER A 196 -2.24 8.47 -4.47
C SER A 196 -3.24 7.34 -4.77
N PRO A 197 -3.02 6.54 -5.81
CA PRO A 197 -3.81 5.33 -6.04
C PRO A 197 -3.44 4.17 -5.09
N ASP A 198 -2.45 4.33 -4.23
CA ASP A 198 -1.78 3.21 -3.57
C ASP A 198 -2.64 2.55 -2.50
N MET A 199 -3.39 3.33 -1.73
CA MET A 199 -4.31 2.78 -0.73
C MET A 199 -5.50 2.06 -1.38
N LEU A 200 -5.99 2.56 -2.52
CA LEU A 200 -7.01 1.88 -3.32
C LEU A 200 -6.46 0.58 -3.90
N LEU A 201 -5.23 0.60 -4.43
CA LEU A 201 -4.54 -0.59 -4.90
C LEU A 201 -4.40 -1.62 -3.77
N ALA A 202 -4.01 -1.17 -2.58
CA ALA A 202 -3.84 -1.99 -1.40
C ALA A 202 -5.13 -2.71 -0.99
N LEU A 203 -6.25 -1.98 -0.88
CA LEU A 203 -7.55 -2.57 -0.57
C LEU A 203 -7.90 -3.70 -1.55
N VAL A 204 -7.79 -3.43 -2.85
CA VAL A 204 -8.16 -4.40 -3.90
C VAL A 204 -7.21 -5.59 -3.92
N SER A 205 -5.89 -5.36 -3.83
CA SER A 205 -4.88 -6.40 -3.95
C SER A 205 -4.80 -7.27 -2.70
N VAL A 206 -4.88 -6.68 -1.50
CA VAL A 206 -4.96 -7.44 -0.24
C VAL A 206 -6.27 -8.23 -0.21
N GLY A 207 -7.40 -7.63 -0.62
CA GLY A 207 -8.65 -8.36 -0.80
C GLY A 207 -8.51 -9.59 -1.70
N ALA A 208 -7.80 -9.46 -2.83
CA ALA A 208 -7.50 -10.58 -3.72
C ALA A 208 -6.66 -11.67 -3.04
N VAL A 209 -5.62 -11.28 -2.27
CA VAL A 209 -4.79 -12.22 -1.49
C VAL A 209 -5.63 -13.01 -0.49
N LEU A 210 -6.50 -12.35 0.26
CA LEU A 210 -7.34 -13.02 1.26
C LEU A 210 -8.38 -13.95 0.61
N LEU A 211 -8.92 -13.57 -0.55
CA LEU A 211 -9.79 -14.44 -1.35
C LEU A 211 -9.03 -15.67 -1.87
N LEU A 212 -7.80 -15.50 -2.37
CA LEU A 212 -6.94 -16.61 -2.76
C LEU A 212 -6.65 -17.53 -1.58
N ALA A 213 -6.35 -16.99 -0.40
CA ALA A 213 -6.14 -17.78 0.81
C ALA A 213 -7.37 -18.67 1.12
N LYS A 214 -8.58 -18.15 0.92
CA LYS A 214 -9.85 -18.90 1.04
C LYS A 214 -10.23 -19.75 -0.18
N GLY A 215 -9.41 -19.78 -1.23
CA GLY A 215 -9.66 -20.57 -2.45
C GLY A 215 -10.79 -20.02 -3.33
N ARG A 216 -11.10 -18.72 -3.20
CA ARG A 216 -12.09 -17.99 -4.02
C ARG A 216 -11.40 -17.41 -5.26
N ASP A 217 -10.81 -18.29 -6.07
CA ASP A 217 -9.83 -17.88 -7.08
C ASP A 217 -10.39 -16.94 -8.15
N LEU A 218 -11.60 -17.19 -8.67
CA LEU A 218 -12.21 -16.35 -9.71
C LEU A 218 -12.46 -14.91 -9.22
N ALA A 219 -12.98 -14.76 -8.00
CA ALA A 219 -13.19 -13.45 -7.40
C ALA A 219 -11.87 -12.73 -7.16
N ALA A 220 -10.83 -13.45 -6.72
CA ALA A 220 -9.50 -12.88 -6.58
C ALA A 220 -8.90 -12.46 -7.93
N CYS A 221 -9.02 -13.28 -8.97
CA CYS A 221 -8.56 -12.97 -10.32
C CYS A 221 -9.23 -11.70 -10.87
N ALA A 222 -10.54 -11.55 -10.65
CA ALA A 222 -11.26 -10.34 -11.02
C ALA A 222 -10.70 -9.09 -10.29
N LEU A 223 -10.45 -9.18 -8.98
CA LEU A 223 -9.82 -8.08 -8.24
C LEU A 223 -8.39 -7.79 -8.72
N LEU A 224 -7.61 -8.82 -9.06
CA LEU A 224 -6.26 -8.64 -9.63
C LEU A 224 -6.32 -7.91 -10.98
N LEU A 225 -7.29 -8.20 -11.85
CA LEU A 225 -7.47 -7.43 -13.09
C LEU A 225 -7.85 -5.98 -12.80
N VAL A 226 -8.75 -5.73 -11.85
CA VAL A 226 -9.10 -4.36 -11.42
C VAL A 226 -7.87 -3.63 -10.86
N SER A 227 -7.00 -4.32 -10.12
CA SER A 227 -5.79 -3.76 -9.55
C SER A 227 -4.83 -3.22 -10.61
N VAL A 228 -4.75 -3.88 -11.78
CA VAL A 228 -3.94 -3.43 -12.93
C VAL A 228 -4.50 -2.14 -13.53
N LEU A 229 -5.83 -1.97 -13.55
CA LEU A 229 -6.45 -0.73 -14.04
C LEU A 229 -6.30 0.44 -13.05
N ILE A 230 -6.14 0.15 -11.76
CA ILE A 230 -5.80 1.15 -10.73
C ILE A 230 -4.33 1.54 -10.86
N ARG A 231 -3.44 0.54 -10.98
CA ARG A 231 -2.00 0.71 -11.12
C ARG A 231 -1.42 -0.39 -12.02
N PRO A 232 -1.04 -0.07 -13.27
CA PRO A 232 -0.54 -1.06 -14.23
C PRO A 232 0.69 -1.84 -13.77
N ASP A 233 1.51 -1.25 -12.90
CA ASP A 233 2.67 -1.89 -12.32
C ASP A 233 2.34 -3.05 -11.37
N ASN A 234 1.08 -3.20 -10.93
CA ASN A 234 0.66 -4.36 -10.14
C ASN A 234 0.64 -5.67 -10.96
N ILE A 235 0.86 -5.60 -12.28
CA ILE A 235 1.13 -6.79 -13.09
C ILE A 235 2.34 -7.59 -12.58
N VAL A 236 3.30 -6.92 -11.93
CA VAL A 236 4.46 -7.57 -11.29
C VAL A 236 4.01 -8.52 -10.18
N PHE A 237 3.00 -8.12 -9.40
CA PHE A 237 2.45 -8.99 -8.36
C PHE A 237 1.72 -10.21 -8.96
N ILE A 238 0.97 -10.02 -10.05
CA ILE A 238 0.31 -11.13 -10.75
C ILE A 238 1.33 -12.09 -11.34
N PHE A 239 2.45 -11.57 -11.87
CA PHE A 239 3.56 -12.39 -12.34
C PHE A 239 4.22 -13.18 -11.20
N ALA A 240 4.41 -12.57 -10.03
CA ALA A 240 4.91 -13.26 -8.84
C ALA A 240 3.96 -14.38 -8.38
N LEU A 241 2.65 -14.13 -8.42
CA LEU A 241 1.63 -15.17 -8.19
C LEU A 241 1.71 -16.29 -9.23
N LEU A 242 2.02 -15.99 -10.50
CA LEU A 242 2.19 -17.00 -11.54
C LEU A 242 3.42 -17.89 -11.30
N ILE A 243 4.53 -17.30 -10.87
CA ILE A 243 5.74 -18.05 -10.46
C ILE A 243 5.38 -18.97 -9.28
N ALA A 244 4.71 -18.45 -8.25
CA ALA A 244 4.28 -19.25 -7.11
C ALA A 244 3.31 -20.37 -7.53
N ALA A 245 2.32 -20.06 -8.36
CA ALA A 245 1.37 -21.04 -8.88
C ALA A 245 2.04 -22.19 -9.63
N THR A 246 3.13 -21.88 -10.35
CA THR A 246 3.95 -22.86 -11.07
C THR A 246 4.77 -23.73 -10.09
N LEU A 247 5.53 -23.10 -9.19
CA LEU A 247 6.42 -23.78 -8.24
C LEU A 247 5.65 -24.67 -7.25
N PHE A 248 4.52 -24.18 -6.74
CA PHE A 248 3.69 -24.89 -5.77
C PHE A 248 2.57 -25.72 -6.42
N ARG A 249 2.51 -25.76 -7.76
CA ARG A 249 1.48 -26.45 -8.57
C ARG A 249 0.06 -26.09 -8.12
N TRP A 250 -0.16 -24.82 -7.78
CA TRP A 250 -1.40 -24.30 -7.20
C TRP A 250 -2.05 -23.28 -8.13
N ARG A 251 -3.25 -23.61 -8.67
CA ARG A 251 -4.09 -22.70 -9.47
C ARG A 251 -3.39 -22.02 -10.65
N LEU A 252 -2.53 -22.77 -11.35
CA LEU A 252 -1.79 -22.27 -12.51
C LEU A 252 -2.69 -21.61 -13.56
N TRP A 253 -3.76 -22.29 -13.99
CA TRP A 253 -4.58 -21.81 -15.11
C TRP A 253 -5.33 -20.50 -14.82
N PRO A 254 -6.04 -20.32 -13.69
CA PRO A 254 -6.65 -19.03 -13.36
C PRO A 254 -5.63 -17.89 -13.29
N ILE A 255 -4.47 -18.12 -12.67
CA ILE A 255 -3.45 -17.08 -12.52
C ILE A 255 -2.76 -16.77 -13.85
N LEU A 256 -2.50 -17.76 -14.69
CA LEU A 256 -1.97 -17.58 -16.05
C LEU A 256 -2.93 -16.76 -16.91
N ALA A 257 -4.22 -17.10 -16.91
CA ALA A 257 -5.23 -16.33 -17.64
C ALA A 257 -5.28 -14.88 -17.15
N THR A 258 -5.24 -14.68 -15.83
CA THR A 258 -5.20 -13.35 -15.21
C THR A 258 -3.96 -12.56 -15.62
N PHE A 259 -2.79 -13.20 -15.66
CA PHE A 259 -1.55 -12.57 -16.12
C PHE A 259 -1.63 -12.16 -17.59
N VAL A 260 -2.08 -13.06 -18.47
CA VAL A 260 -2.18 -12.77 -19.92
C VAL A 260 -3.16 -11.62 -20.18
N VAL A 261 -4.33 -11.64 -19.55
CA VAL A 261 -5.33 -10.57 -19.69
C VAL A 261 -4.82 -9.27 -19.07
N GLY A 262 -4.24 -9.32 -17.86
CA GLY A 262 -3.65 -8.15 -17.21
C GLY A 262 -2.52 -7.53 -18.03
N PHE A 263 -1.65 -8.34 -18.63
CA PHE A 263 -0.57 -7.87 -19.49
C PHE A 263 -1.12 -7.20 -20.76
N ALA A 264 -2.13 -7.79 -21.41
CA ALA A 264 -2.80 -7.18 -22.55
C ALA A 264 -3.46 -5.84 -22.18
N LEU A 265 -4.08 -5.75 -20.99
CA LEU A 265 -4.63 -4.50 -20.47
C LEU A 265 -3.55 -3.44 -20.23
N CYS A 266 -2.40 -3.82 -19.67
CA CYS A 266 -1.26 -2.90 -19.52
C CYS A 266 -0.83 -2.31 -20.86
N LEU A 267 -0.66 -3.14 -21.89
CA LEU A 267 -0.28 -2.67 -23.23
C LEU A 267 -1.32 -1.73 -23.83
N LEU A 268 -2.61 -2.07 -23.68
CA LEU A 268 -3.71 -1.26 -24.18
C LEU A 268 -3.74 0.12 -23.51
N VAL A 269 -3.65 0.14 -22.17
CA VAL A 269 -3.72 1.37 -21.38
C VAL A 269 -2.48 2.24 -21.59
N GLN A 270 -1.29 1.66 -21.70
CA GLN A 270 -0.07 2.40 -22.02
C GLN A 270 -0.16 3.06 -23.40
N ARG A 271 -0.65 2.33 -24.40
CA ARG A 271 -0.84 2.86 -25.75
C ARG A 271 -1.88 3.99 -25.79
N GLN A 272 -3.02 3.82 -25.11
CA GLN A 272 -4.06 4.84 -25.07
C GLN A 272 -3.66 6.07 -24.25
N GLY A 273 -2.90 5.90 -23.18
CA GLY A 273 -2.44 7.00 -22.33
C GLY A 273 -1.27 7.80 -22.89
N GLY A 274 -0.65 7.33 -23.99
CA GLY A 274 0.54 7.95 -24.57
C GLY A 274 1.77 7.84 -23.65
N HIS A 275 1.91 6.73 -22.92
CA HIS A 275 2.99 6.56 -21.94
C HIS A 275 4.36 6.60 -22.64
N PRO A 276 5.37 7.30 -22.09
CA PRO A 276 6.68 7.52 -22.73
C PRO A 276 7.59 6.27 -22.82
N GLY A 277 7.04 5.08 -22.59
CA GLY A 277 7.80 3.85 -22.44
C GLY A 277 8.51 3.70 -21.08
N TRP A 278 9.07 2.52 -20.83
CA TRP A 278 9.68 2.19 -19.54
C TRP A 278 10.98 2.96 -19.28
N TRP A 279 11.87 3.06 -20.28
CA TRP A 279 13.20 3.65 -20.09
C TRP A 279 13.14 5.15 -19.78
N ALA A 280 12.37 5.92 -20.54
CA ALA A 280 12.20 7.36 -20.28
C ALA A 280 11.59 7.61 -18.89
N HIS A 281 10.62 6.80 -18.49
CA HIS A 281 10.01 6.89 -17.15
C HIS A 281 10.99 6.46 -16.04
N PHE A 282 11.80 5.42 -16.27
CA PHE A 282 12.88 5.01 -15.35
C PHE A 282 13.89 6.13 -15.18
N TYR A 283 14.34 6.75 -16.27
CA TYR A 283 15.29 7.85 -16.23
C TYR A 283 14.73 9.02 -15.42
N PHE A 284 13.51 9.45 -15.75
CA PHE A 284 12.80 10.52 -15.05
C PHE A 284 12.71 10.27 -13.53
N SER A 285 12.35 9.05 -13.13
CA SER A 285 12.03 8.76 -11.72
C SER A 285 13.25 8.39 -10.89
N CYS A 286 14.20 7.64 -11.47
CA CYS A 286 15.29 7.01 -10.73
C CYS A 286 16.63 7.71 -10.94
N VAL A 287 16.82 8.38 -12.08
CA VAL A 287 18.09 9.02 -12.45
C VAL A 287 18.00 10.51 -12.20
N THR A 288 17.26 11.22 -13.06
CA THR A 288 17.13 12.67 -13.03
C THR A 288 15.75 13.09 -13.52
N ILE A 289 15.04 13.85 -12.70
CA ILE A 289 13.72 14.40 -13.04
C ILE A 289 13.84 15.38 -14.22
N GLN A 290 12.87 15.34 -15.14
CA GLN A 290 12.84 16.19 -16.33
C GLN A 290 11.69 17.17 -16.26
N HIS A 291 11.90 18.42 -16.69
CA HIS A 291 10.83 19.42 -16.71
C HIS A 291 9.74 19.08 -17.74
N SER A 292 10.13 18.50 -18.88
CA SER A 292 9.22 18.14 -19.96
C SER A 292 9.44 16.69 -20.39
N MET A 293 8.35 16.00 -20.71
CA MET A 293 8.40 14.69 -21.36
C MET A 293 8.22 14.79 -22.88
N THR A 294 7.97 15.99 -23.41
CA THR A 294 7.81 16.22 -24.85
C THR A 294 9.11 15.93 -25.58
N GLY A 295 9.09 14.95 -26.49
CA GLY A 295 10.28 14.52 -27.23
C GLY A 295 11.37 13.88 -26.35
N PHE A 296 11.08 13.60 -25.07
CA PHE A 296 12.06 13.00 -24.18
C PHE A 296 12.23 11.51 -24.44
N SER A 297 13.27 11.18 -25.20
CA SER A 297 13.64 9.80 -25.55
C SER A 297 15.14 9.61 -25.35
N PRO A 298 15.62 9.49 -24.09
CA PRO A 298 17.04 9.29 -23.83
C PRO A 298 17.51 7.94 -24.38
N ASP A 299 18.72 7.91 -24.94
CA ASP A 299 19.36 6.64 -25.30
C ASP A 299 19.58 5.77 -24.05
N PHE A 300 19.56 4.45 -24.24
CA PHE A 300 19.83 3.55 -23.13
C PHE A 300 21.28 3.69 -22.67
N SER A 301 21.45 3.87 -21.36
CA SER A 301 22.75 4.04 -20.71
C SER A 301 22.85 3.06 -19.54
N LEU A 302 23.78 2.11 -19.64
CA LEU A 302 24.02 1.14 -18.56
C LEU A 302 24.49 1.84 -17.28
N ILE A 303 25.20 2.97 -17.41
CA ILE A 303 25.69 3.77 -16.28
C ILE A 303 24.51 4.42 -15.55
N ASP A 304 23.58 5.03 -16.28
CA ASP A 304 22.40 5.66 -15.66
C ASP A 304 21.44 4.62 -15.09
N PHE A 305 21.32 3.46 -15.76
CA PHE A 305 20.60 2.31 -15.20
C PHE A 305 21.21 1.91 -13.86
N ALA A 306 22.53 1.66 -13.79
CA ALA A 306 23.22 1.30 -12.55
C ALA A 306 23.11 2.40 -11.49
N ARG A 307 23.19 3.68 -11.86
CA ARG A 307 23.01 4.82 -10.96
C ARG A 307 21.62 4.82 -10.33
N GLY A 308 20.57 4.56 -11.12
CA GLY A 308 19.19 4.46 -10.64
C GLY A 308 19.02 3.38 -9.57
N TYR A 309 19.60 2.19 -9.78
CA TYR A 309 19.57 1.13 -8.76
C TYR A 309 20.42 1.46 -7.54
N ALA A 310 21.62 2.01 -7.72
CA ALA A 310 22.48 2.39 -6.60
C ALA A 310 21.77 3.41 -5.69
N ARG A 311 21.16 4.44 -6.27
CA ARG A 311 20.34 5.40 -5.54
C ARG A 311 19.14 4.71 -4.87
N GLY A 312 18.40 3.89 -5.61
CA GLY A 312 17.24 3.17 -5.07
C GLY A 312 17.59 2.30 -3.86
N VAL A 313 18.73 1.59 -3.90
CA VAL A 313 19.18 0.75 -2.78
C VAL A 313 19.57 1.60 -1.58
N VAL A 314 20.33 2.68 -1.78
CA VAL A 314 20.74 3.56 -0.68
C VAL A 314 19.53 4.18 0.00
N VAL A 315 18.62 4.79 -0.77
CA VAL A 315 17.43 5.44 -0.21
C VAL A 315 16.47 4.42 0.42
N ALA A 316 16.35 3.22 -0.15
CA ALA A 316 15.54 2.15 0.45
C ALA A 316 16.08 1.69 1.81
N LEU A 317 17.40 1.71 2.02
CA LEU A 317 18.02 1.28 3.28
C LEU A 317 18.15 2.39 4.32
N VAL A 318 18.18 3.66 3.90
CA VAL A 318 18.39 4.81 4.79
C VAL A 318 17.07 5.47 5.20
N ASP A 319 16.15 5.64 4.24
CA ASP A 319 14.96 6.48 4.42
C ASP A 319 13.65 5.68 4.43
N ASN A 320 13.70 4.35 4.28
CA ASN A 320 12.51 3.50 4.14
C ASN A 320 12.62 2.20 4.95
N ASP A 321 11.47 1.62 5.30
CA ASP A 321 11.36 0.49 6.21
C ASP A 321 11.14 -0.86 5.49
N TRP A 322 10.72 -0.87 4.23
CA TRP A 322 10.34 -2.09 3.52
C TRP A 322 11.43 -3.18 3.46
N PRO A 323 12.75 -2.89 3.35
CA PRO A 323 13.76 -3.96 3.36
C PRO A 323 13.84 -4.64 4.73
N ALA A 324 13.78 -3.85 5.81
CA ALA A 324 13.79 -4.36 7.17
C ALA A 324 12.51 -5.14 7.48
N LEU A 325 11.36 -4.64 7.04
CA LEU A 325 10.09 -5.35 7.13
C LEU A 325 10.11 -6.65 6.34
N LEU A 326 10.63 -6.67 5.11
CA LEU A 326 10.77 -7.89 4.31
C LEU A 326 11.63 -8.93 5.04
N LEU A 327 12.77 -8.52 5.60
CA LEU A 327 13.64 -9.40 6.37
C LEU A 327 12.90 -9.97 7.59
N GLY A 328 12.27 -9.11 8.39
CA GLY A 328 11.55 -9.51 9.60
C GLY A 328 10.36 -10.43 9.31
N LEU A 329 9.57 -10.11 8.29
CA LEU A 329 8.43 -10.92 7.86
C LEU A 329 8.88 -12.26 7.26
N SER A 330 10.01 -12.30 6.54
CA SER A 330 10.60 -13.54 6.03
C SER A 330 11.14 -14.43 7.15
N ALA A 331 11.74 -13.83 8.19
CA ALA A 331 12.17 -14.57 9.38
C ALA A 331 10.96 -15.14 10.15
N ALA A 332 9.91 -14.34 10.34
CA ALA A 332 8.66 -14.80 10.95
C ALA A 332 8.00 -15.93 10.14
N TRP A 333 8.01 -15.82 8.81
CA TRP A 333 7.58 -16.88 7.90
C TRP A 333 8.37 -18.17 8.13
N ALA A 334 9.70 -18.11 8.10
CA ALA A 334 10.56 -19.28 8.30
C ALA A 334 10.34 -19.96 9.66
N LEU A 335 10.15 -19.16 10.73
CA LEU A 335 9.88 -19.67 12.08
C LEU A 335 8.52 -20.40 12.14
N LEU A 336 7.46 -19.77 11.63
CA LEU A 336 6.12 -20.38 11.64
C LEU A 336 6.05 -21.64 10.76
N ALA A 337 6.74 -21.62 9.62
CA ALA A 337 6.88 -22.79 8.74
C ALA A 337 7.54 -23.97 9.46
N ARG A 338 8.63 -23.73 10.21
CA ARG A 338 9.29 -24.76 11.02
C ARG A 338 8.40 -25.36 12.09
N THR A 339 7.46 -24.58 12.63
CA THR A 339 6.48 -25.07 13.61
C THR A 339 5.26 -25.77 13.00
N GLY A 340 5.20 -25.90 11.66
CA GLY A 340 4.07 -26.52 10.96
C GLY A 340 2.79 -25.67 10.98
N ARG A 341 2.87 -24.38 11.29
CA ARG A 341 1.72 -23.47 11.39
C ARG A 341 1.28 -22.85 10.06
N ILE A 342 1.98 -23.17 8.98
CA ILE A 342 1.72 -22.61 7.65
C ILE A 342 1.38 -23.75 6.70
N ASP A 343 0.21 -23.66 6.07
CA ASP A 343 -0.22 -24.62 5.05
C ASP A 343 0.40 -24.28 3.69
N MET A 344 0.35 -25.25 2.76
CA MET A 344 0.98 -25.10 1.44
C MET A 344 0.47 -23.87 0.66
N ARG A 345 -0.81 -23.53 0.81
CA ARG A 345 -1.39 -22.37 0.13
C ARG A 345 -0.84 -21.05 0.71
N THR A 346 -0.77 -20.94 2.03
CA THR A 346 -0.17 -19.75 2.66
C THR A 346 1.32 -19.66 2.34
N HIS A 347 2.03 -20.78 2.23
CA HIS A 347 3.40 -20.81 1.71
C HIS A 347 3.52 -20.20 0.31
N ALA A 348 2.67 -20.61 -0.63
CA ALA A 348 2.68 -20.10 -1.99
C ALA A 348 2.38 -18.58 -2.04
N LEU A 349 1.42 -18.12 -1.23
CA LEU A 349 1.06 -16.70 -1.14
C LEU A 349 2.18 -15.86 -0.50
N LEU A 350 2.76 -16.30 0.61
CA LEU A 350 3.88 -15.60 1.25
C LEU A 350 5.10 -15.54 0.33
N PHE A 351 5.38 -16.63 -0.40
CA PHE A 351 6.40 -16.63 -1.43
C PHE A 351 6.10 -15.57 -2.51
N ALA A 352 4.90 -15.58 -3.08
CA ALA A 352 4.49 -14.62 -4.11
C ALA A 352 4.59 -13.16 -3.64
N LEU A 353 4.24 -12.88 -2.38
CA LEU A 353 4.34 -11.53 -1.82
C LEU A 353 5.81 -11.11 -1.64
N ALA A 354 6.66 -11.99 -1.13
CA ALA A 354 8.09 -11.72 -0.96
C ALA A 354 8.81 -11.52 -2.31
N ILE A 355 8.63 -12.43 -3.27
CA ILE A 355 9.24 -12.28 -4.60
C ILE A 355 8.57 -11.17 -5.42
N GLY A 356 7.30 -10.85 -5.16
CA GLY A 356 6.61 -9.71 -5.77
C GLY A 356 7.19 -8.38 -5.30
N MET A 357 7.50 -8.25 -4.01
CA MET A 357 8.20 -7.09 -3.46
C MET A 357 9.58 -6.90 -4.08
N LEU A 358 10.38 -7.97 -4.12
CA LEU A 358 11.71 -7.97 -4.75
C LEU A 358 11.62 -7.70 -6.25
N GLY A 359 10.66 -8.32 -6.94
CA GLY A 359 10.41 -8.13 -8.37
C GLY A 359 9.97 -6.70 -8.69
N LYS A 360 9.18 -6.08 -7.81
CA LYS A 360 8.76 -4.68 -7.95
C LYS A 360 9.97 -3.75 -7.92
N PHE A 361 10.81 -3.87 -6.90
CA PHE A 361 12.06 -3.10 -6.79
C PHE A 361 13.01 -3.41 -7.96
N ALA A 362 13.13 -4.70 -8.33
CA ALA A 362 13.98 -5.13 -9.45
C ALA A 362 13.49 -4.61 -10.81
N SER A 363 12.18 -4.37 -10.99
CA SER A 363 11.63 -3.81 -12.22
C SER A 363 11.72 -2.28 -12.31
N PHE A 364 11.64 -1.62 -11.15
CA PHE A 364 11.60 -0.16 -11.03
C PHE A 364 12.00 0.21 -9.59
N PRO A 365 13.25 0.62 -9.32
CA PRO A 365 13.82 0.73 -7.98
C PRO A 365 13.40 2.03 -7.27
N LEU A 366 12.09 2.30 -7.23
CA LEU A 366 11.54 3.37 -6.40
C LEU A 366 11.59 2.93 -4.93
N PRO A 367 12.21 3.73 -4.04
CA PRO A 367 12.49 3.29 -2.68
C PRO A 367 11.29 3.41 -1.74
N ASP A 368 10.30 4.26 -2.05
CA ASP A 368 9.21 4.62 -1.14
C ASP A 368 8.38 3.40 -0.66
N ASP A 369 8.20 3.29 0.66
CA ASP A 369 7.44 2.20 1.32
C ASP A 369 6.03 1.97 0.75
N ARG A 370 5.35 3.06 0.33
CA ARG A 370 4.02 3.00 -0.27
C ARG A 370 3.90 2.05 -1.47
N PHE A 371 4.97 1.86 -2.24
CA PHE A 371 4.95 0.96 -3.40
C PHE A 371 5.01 -0.52 -3.00
N TYR A 372 5.41 -0.81 -1.77
CA TYR A 372 5.58 -2.16 -1.24
C TYR A 372 4.47 -2.56 -0.27
N PHE A 373 3.60 -1.61 0.11
CA PHE A 373 2.53 -1.79 1.07
C PHE A 373 1.62 -3.00 0.79
N VAL A 374 1.28 -3.25 -0.48
CA VAL A 374 0.46 -4.42 -0.87
C VAL A 374 1.09 -5.73 -0.38
N PHE A 375 2.41 -5.85 -0.56
CA PHE A 375 3.16 -7.05 -0.22
C PHE A 375 3.34 -7.17 1.29
N THR A 376 3.77 -6.09 1.96
CA THR A 376 3.97 -6.07 3.41
C THR A 376 2.65 -6.32 4.15
N ALA A 377 1.57 -5.62 3.81
CA ALA A 377 0.27 -5.80 4.45
C ALA A 377 -0.29 -7.22 4.25
N GLY A 378 -0.15 -7.77 3.03
CA GLY A 378 -0.52 -9.16 2.74
C GLY A 378 0.24 -10.15 3.63
N MET A 379 1.56 -9.99 3.76
CA MET A 379 2.40 -10.85 4.59
C MET A 379 2.05 -10.71 6.07
N ILE A 380 1.88 -9.48 6.57
CA ILE A 380 1.51 -9.19 7.97
C ILE A 380 0.21 -9.94 8.33
N LEU A 381 -0.83 -9.82 7.50
CA LEU A 381 -2.13 -10.45 7.78
C LEU A 381 -2.05 -11.97 7.74
N LEU A 382 -1.41 -12.55 6.72
CA LEU A 382 -1.25 -14.00 6.60
C LEU A 382 -0.46 -14.56 7.79
N LEU A 383 0.68 -13.97 8.12
CA LEU A 383 1.53 -14.41 9.24
C LEU A 383 0.83 -14.25 10.59
N ALA A 384 0.13 -13.14 10.82
CA ALA A 384 -0.64 -12.92 12.04
C ALA A 384 -1.71 -14.00 12.24
N THR A 385 -2.42 -14.38 11.17
CA THR A 385 -3.45 -15.43 11.23
C THR A 385 -2.91 -16.85 11.29
N SER A 386 -1.69 -17.09 10.82
CA SER A 386 -0.98 -18.37 11.01
C SER A 386 -0.42 -18.50 12.43
N TRP A 387 0.03 -17.39 13.03
CA TRP A 387 0.55 -17.38 14.38
C TRP A 387 -0.55 -17.47 15.44
N LYS A 388 -1.64 -16.71 15.28
CA LYS A 388 -2.75 -16.59 16.26
C LYS A 388 -2.27 -16.32 17.69
N PRO A 389 -1.56 -15.19 17.93
CA PRO A 389 -1.11 -14.84 19.27
C PRO A 389 -2.29 -14.77 20.25
N ARG A 390 -2.08 -15.26 21.47
CA ARG A 390 -3.01 -15.16 22.60
C ARG A 390 -2.29 -14.53 23.79
N PHE A 391 -2.91 -13.49 24.34
CA PHE A 391 -2.49 -12.73 25.52
C PHE A 391 -3.46 -12.92 26.69
N ASP A 392 -4.57 -13.64 26.48
CA ASP A 392 -5.49 -14.01 27.54
C ASP A 392 -4.92 -15.10 28.47
N LEU A 393 -5.47 -15.18 29.68
CA LEU A 393 -5.04 -16.16 30.70
C LEU A 393 -5.82 -17.47 30.64
N SER A 394 -6.74 -17.63 29.68
CA SER A 394 -7.41 -18.91 29.46
C SER A 394 -6.48 -19.85 28.69
N ARG A 395 -5.71 -20.65 29.43
CA ARG A 395 -5.01 -21.81 28.88
C ARG A 395 -6.00 -22.89 28.45
#